data_AF-A0A7K0G0M1-F1
#
_entry.id   AF-A0A7K0G0M1-F1
#
_cell.length_a   1.000
_cell.length_b   1.000
_cell.length_c   1.000
_cell.angle_alpha   90.00
_cell.angle_beta   90.00
_cell.angle_gamma   90.00
#
_symmetry.space_group_name_H-M   'P 1'
#
loop_
_entity.id
_entity.type
_entity.pdbx_description
1 polymer ?
#
loop_
_entity_poly.entity_id
_entity_poly.type
_entity_poly.pdbx_seq_one_letter_code
_entity_poly.pdbx_strand_id
1 'polypeptide(L)'
;MNKLTYLVLIIFFVSCQQNSNKSGVKQSESVKASVMDSVVKSTKNILFKKANTRGVLLGENIKLLDEHLNEIKDISFLKEQIVQVLGLSEDYFKAKPTDEYCQEFKYVKIKFKDVEGYVDGRKVYELTHDEQTKVFDIDDNELSFTPTKFYGIGVADDNGLTGCQPQSPVVFAEKNAQYKGLVKMVKNKYVYDDYPYFELKADDGNYDEIVSVKKQDDKYVLEIKRDFQEGIATRLVAIYKNSNGVFVAEIITSSARRTSN
;
A
#
# COMPACT_ATOMS: atom_id res chain seq x y z
N MET A 1 17.24 77.54 -22.50
CA MET A 1 17.05 77.33 -21.05
C MET A 1 18.00 76.19 -20.66
N ASN A 2 19.24 76.48 -20.26
CA ASN A 2 19.66 76.79 -18.87
C ASN A 2 19.33 75.60 -17.94
N LYS A 3 20.24 74.85 -17.33
CA LYS A 3 21.66 75.03 -16.92
C LYS A 3 22.32 73.64 -16.83
N LEU A 4 23.57 73.43 -17.32
CA LEU A 4 24.86 73.62 -16.61
C LEU A 4 25.04 72.55 -15.50
N THR A 5 26.10 71.74 -15.41
CA THR A 5 27.52 72.15 -15.34
C THR A 5 28.49 70.94 -15.30
N TYR A 6 29.61 71.09 -16.04
CA TYR A 6 31.01 70.60 -15.89
C TYR A 6 31.34 69.10 -15.68
N LEU A 7 32.10 68.38 -16.51
CA LEU A 7 33.34 68.60 -17.32
C LEU A 7 34.66 68.62 -16.50
N VAL A 8 35.64 67.83 -17.01
CA VAL A 8 37.12 67.89 -16.89
C VAL A 8 37.74 67.08 -15.73
N LEU A 9 38.35 65.92 -15.95
CA LEU A 9 39.63 65.52 -16.62
C LEU A 9 40.88 65.57 -15.70
N ILE A 10 41.48 64.38 -15.57
CA ILE A 10 42.92 64.03 -15.50
C ILE A 10 43.76 64.57 -14.34
N ILE A 11 44.30 63.64 -13.54
CA ILE A 11 45.72 63.66 -13.17
C ILE A 11 46.31 62.25 -13.38
N PHE A 12 47.35 62.18 -14.20
CA PHE A 12 48.28 61.06 -14.33
C PHE A 12 49.21 61.01 -13.11
N PHE A 13 49.44 59.82 -12.55
CA PHE A 13 50.74 59.47 -11.97
C PHE A 13 51.08 58.03 -12.33
N VAL A 14 52.10 57.88 -13.19
CA VAL A 14 52.89 56.66 -13.31
C VAL A 14 54.02 56.78 -12.28
N SER A 15 54.20 55.75 -11.46
CA SER A 15 55.45 55.47 -10.77
C SER A 15 55.64 53.96 -10.63
N CYS A 16 56.84 53.52 -11.01
CA CYS A 16 57.31 52.16 -11.11
C CYS A 16 57.76 51.55 -9.77
N GLN A 17 57.81 50.20 -9.76
CA GLN A 17 58.72 49.33 -8.98
C GLN A 17 58.52 49.31 -7.45
N GLN A 18 58.65 48.21 -6.70
CA GLN A 18 59.30 46.93 -6.93
C GLN A 18 58.82 45.93 -5.87
N ASN A 19 58.70 44.66 -6.25
CA ASN A 19 58.87 43.43 -5.47
C ASN A 19 58.41 43.39 -3.98
N SER A 20 57.46 42.50 -3.69
CA SER A 20 57.78 41.39 -2.79
C SER A 20 56.93 40.15 -3.11
N ASN A 21 57.62 39.02 -3.17
CA ASN A 21 57.09 37.68 -3.34
C ASN A 21 56.11 37.32 -2.22
N LYS A 22 55.03 36.60 -2.55
CA LYS A 22 54.74 35.27 -1.98
C LYS A 22 53.58 34.58 -2.69
N SER A 23 53.94 33.41 -3.23
CA SER A 23 53.17 32.25 -3.68
C SER A 23 51.64 32.33 -3.74
N GLY A 24 51.15 32.09 -4.96
CA GLY A 24 49.75 31.79 -5.23
C GLY A 24 49.30 30.47 -4.60
N VAL A 25 48.16 30.52 -3.96
CA VAL A 25 47.35 29.36 -3.59
C VAL A 25 46.64 28.88 -4.86
N LYS A 26 47.02 27.71 -5.36
CA LYS A 26 46.20 26.93 -6.29
C LYS A 26 45.32 25.98 -5.49
N GLN A 27 44.02 26.07 -5.72
CA GLN A 27 43.07 24.99 -5.49
C GLN A 27 43.61 23.69 -6.09
N SER A 28 43.60 22.63 -5.28
CA SER A 28 43.71 21.24 -5.72
C SER A 28 42.80 20.43 -4.81
N GLU A 29 41.92 19.67 -5.45
CA GLU A 29 40.90 18.81 -4.86
C GLU A 29 41.50 17.89 -3.78
N SER A 30 40.93 17.92 -2.57
CA SER A 30 41.06 16.81 -1.64
C SER A 30 39.91 15.84 -1.88
N VAL A 31 40.30 14.64 -2.28
CA VAL A 31 39.46 13.47 -2.50
C VAL A 31 38.57 13.25 -1.27
N LYS A 32 37.25 13.35 -1.46
CA LYS A 32 36.24 12.83 -0.54
C LYS A 32 36.41 11.32 -0.42
N ALA A 33 37.17 10.89 0.58
CA ALA A 33 36.92 9.60 1.21
C ALA A 33 36.04 9.85 2.44
N SER A 34 34.80 10.30 2.22
CA SER A 34 33.75 10.05 3.22
C SER A 34 33.45 8.57 3.10
N VAL A 35 34.04 7.78 3.99
CA VAL A 35 33.55 6.46 4.34
C VAL A 35 32.04 6.59 4.43
N MET A 36 31.32 5.99 3.46
CA MET A 36 29.88 5.76 3.59
C MET A 36 29.74 4.81 4.77
N ASP A 37 29.60 5.41 5.95
CA ASP A 37 29.13 4.71 7.11
C ASP A 37 27.73 4.20 6.76
N SER A 38 27.71 2.90 6.52
CA SER A 38 26.67 1.97 6.92
C SER A 38 25.24 2.48 6.77
N VAL A 39 24.51 1.85 5.84
CA VAL A 39 23.15 1.39 6.14
C VAL A 39 23.11 1.00 7.60
N VAL A 40 22.38 1.76 8.40
CA VAL A 40 22.24 1.57 9.84
C VAL A 40 21.71 0.14 10.03
N LYS A 41 22.60 -0.83 10.22
CA LYS A 41 22.31 -2.09 10.90
C LYS A 41 22.10 -1.69 12.36
N SER A 42 20.93 -1.11 12.59
CA SER A 42 20.39 -0.87 13.91
C SER A 42 20.34 -2.23 14.60
N THR A 43 21.26 -2.46 15.53
CA THR A 43 21.23 -3.53 16.53
C THR A 43 20.11 -3.33 17.56
N LYS A 44 19.14 -2.46 17.29
CA LYS A 44 17.90 -2.36 18.08
C LYS A 44 17.09 -3.62 17.82
N ASN A 45 16.98 -4.48 18.83
CA ASN A 45 16.05 -5.60 18.81
C ASN A 45 14.65 -5.07 18.50
N ILE A 46 14.07 -5.53 17.40
CA ILE A 46 12.72 -5.14 17.00
C ILE A 46 11.75 -5.89 17.90
N LEU A 47 10.92 -5.14 18.62
CA LEU A 47 9.88 -5.72 19.46
C LEU A 47 8.70 -6.12 18.59
N PHE A 48 8.21 -7.34 18.84
CA PHE A 48 7.05 -7.89 18.16
C PHE A 48 5.94 -8.18 19.16
N LYS A 49 4.77 -7.61 18.90
CA LYS A 49 3.53 -7.98 19.59
C LYS A 49 3.01 -9.27 18.97
N LYS A 50 2.70 -10.26 19.81
CA LYS A 50 2.09 -11.52 19.36
C LYS A 50 0.76 -11.25 18.68
N ALA A 51 0.57 -11.89 17.53
CA ALA A 51 -0.68 -11.97 16.81
C ALA A 51 -1.07 -13.45 16.65
N ASN A 52 -2.34 -13.70 16.35
CA ASN A 52 -2.82 -15.04 16.00
C ASN A 52 -3.94 -14.90 14.97
N THR A 53 -3.59 -14.32 13.84
CA THR A 53 -4.52 -14.03 12.74
C THR A 53 -4.04 -14.69 11.46
N ARG A 54 -4.75 -14.46 10.36
CA ARG A 54 -4.38 -14.94 9.03
C ARG A 54 -4.24 -13.74 8.11
N GLY A 55 -3.37 -13.85 7.11
CA GLY A 55 -3.23 -12.83 6.09
C GLY A 55 -3.02 -13.44 4.71
N VAL A 56 -3.33 -12.68 3.66
CA VAL A 56 -3.00 -13.04 2.27
C VAL A 56 -1.72 -12.34 1.86
N LEU A 57 -0.82 -13.09 1.23
CA LEU A 57 0.39 -12.53 0.63
C LEU A 57 0.08 -11.91 -0.73
N LEU A 58 0.49 -10.66 -0.93
CA LEU A 58 0.25 -9.93 -2.17
C LEU A 58 1.44 -9.07 -2.60
N GLY A 59 1.42 -8.75 -3.90
CA GLY A 59 2.47 -8.00 -4.58
C GLY A 59 3.61 -8.89 -5.08
N GLU A 60 4.59 -8.24 -5.68
CA GLU A 60 5.80 -8.89 -6.19
C GLU A 60 6.96 -8.78 -5.20
N ASN A 61 8.00 -9.59 -5.40
CA ASN A 61 9.25 -9.60 -4.64
C ASN A 61 9.02 -9.76 -3.13
N ILE A 62 8.26 -10.78 -2.74
CA ILE A 62 7.97 -11.07 -1.34
C ILE A 62 9.17 -11.81 -0.74
N LYS A 63 9.91 -11.13 0.13
CA LYS A 63 11.11 -11.66 0.79
C LYS A 63 10.79 -12.10 2.21
N LEU A 64 11.29 -13.28 2.58
CA LEU A 64 11.30 -13.78 3.94
C LEU A 64 12.63 -13.40 4.60
N LEU A 65 12.54 -12.76 5.76
CA LEU A 65 13.67 -12.23 6.50
C LEU A 65 13.87 -12.98 7.83
N ASP A 66 15.09 -12.94 8.35
CA ASP A 66 15.44 -13.40 9.70
C ASP A 66 15.09 -12.36 10.77
N GLU A 67 15.35 -12.71 12.03
CA GLU A 67 15.13 -11.82 13.19
C GLU A 67 15.97 -10.54 13.18
N HIS A 68 17.02 -10.50 12.35
CA HIS A 68 17.88 -9.35 12.11
C HIS A 68 17.54 -8.65 10.78
N LEU A 69 16.40 -8.99 10.18
CA LEU A 69 15.90 -8.48 8.91
C LEU A 69 16.80 -8.75 7.69
N ASN A 70 17.70 -9.72 7.75
CA ASN A 70 18.43 -10.16 6.56
C ASN A 70 17.55 -11.10 5.73
N GLU A 71 17.61 -10.97 4.40
CA GLU A 71 16.89 -11.87 3.49
C GLU A 71 17.39 -13.31 3.63
N ILE A 72 16.46 -14.23 3.89
CA ILE A 72 16.72 -15.67 3.91
C ILE A 72 16.24 -16.31 2.60
N LYS A 73 15.08 -15.89 2.09
CA LYS A 73 14.42 -16.57 0.98
C LYS A 73 13.46 -15.67 0.21
N ASP A 74 13.39 -15.87 -1.11
CA ASP A 74 12.29 -15.38 -1.93
C ASP A 74 11.07 -16.30 -1.82
N ILE A 75 9.94 -15.75 -1.39
CA ILE A 75 8.67 -16.46 -1.21
C ILE A 75 7.56 -15.92 -2.12
N SER A 76 7.91 -15.25 -3.23
CA SER A 76 6.94 -14.69 -4.18
C SER A 76 6.05 -15.76 -4.81
N PHE A 77 6.47 -17.03 -4.82
CA PHE A 77 5.63 -18.17 -5.24
C PHE A 77 4.40 -18.41 -4.34
N LEU A 78 4.36 -17.80 -3.14
CA LEU A 78 3.22 -17.81 -2.23
C LEU A 78 2.27 -16.62 -2.46
N LYS A 79 2.47 -15.81 -3.51
CA LYS A 79 1.54 -14.74 -3.90
C LYS A 79 0.11 -15.31 -4.00
N GLU A 80 -0.86 -14.52 -3.50
CA GLU A 80 -2.29 -14.85 -3.38
C GLU A 80 -2.60 -15.98 -2.38
N GLN A 81 -1.62 -16.51 -1.64
CA GLN A 81 -1.86 -17.55 -0.62
C GLN A 81 -2.11 -16.99 0.77
N ILE A 82 -2.91 -17.71 1.56
CA ILE A 82 -3.20 -17.41 2.96
C ILE A 82 -2.10 -18.01 3.85
N VAL A 83 -1.53 -17.18 4.72
CA VAL A 83 -0.51 -17.56 5.71
C VAL A 83 -0.98 -17.25 7.13
N GLN A 84 -0.34 -17.87 8.12
CA GLN A 84 -0.54 -17.50 9.52
C GLN A 84 0.26 -16.25 9.84
N VAL A 85 -0.33 -15.33 10.59
CA VAL A 85 0.33 -14.13 11.14
C VAL A 85 0.52 -14.35 12.64
N LEU A 86 1.79 -14.42 13.04
CA LEU A 86 2.21 -14.74 14.40
C LEU A 86 2.60 -13.52 15.24
N GLY A 87 2.90 -12.41 14.58
CA GLY A 87 3.25 -11.17 15.27
C GLY A 87 3.49 -10.00 14.35
N LEU A 88 3.44 -8.81 14.92
CA LEU A 88 3.62 -7.54 14.23
C LEU A 88 4.66 -6.72 14.98
N SER A 89 5.50 -6.00 14.27
CA SER A 89 6.40 -5.05 14.93
C SER A 89 5.59 -3.96 15.63
N GLU A 90 6.10 -3.50 16.77
CA GLU A 90 5.48 -2.39 17.49
C GLU A 90 5.62 -1.11 16.67
N ASP A 91 6.84 -0.83 16.20
CA ASP A 91 7.19 0.33 15.38
C ASP A 91 6.81 0.15 13.90
N TYR A 92 6.60 1.29 13.22
CA TYR A 92 6.58 1.39 11.76
C TYR A 92 7.99 1.64 11.23
N PHE A 93 8.24 1.18 10.01
CA PHE A 93 9.53 1.20 9.34
C PHE A 93 9.40 1.77 7.92
N LYS A 94 10.51 2.32 7.43
CA LYS A 94 10.69 2.75 6.06
C LYS A 94 11.60 1.78 5.32
N ALA A 95 11.29 1.47 4.07
CA ALA A 95 12.21 0.68 3.23
C ALA A 95 13.38 1.54 2.76
N LYS A 96 13.15 2.83 2.56
CA LYS A 96 14.18 3.83 2.24
C LYS A 96 14.01 5.07 3.12
N PRO A 97 15.10 5.77 3.48
CA PRO A 97 15.00 7.01 4.27
C PRO A 97 14.11 8.09 3.63
N THR A 98 13.98 8.06 2.30
CA THR A 98 13.16 8.99 1.51
C THR A 98 11.68 8.59 1.43
N ASP A 99 11.30 7.42 1.96
CA ASP A 99 9.92 6.97 1.91
C ASP A 99 9.02 7.94 2.69
N GLU A 100 7.88 8.26 2.10
CA GLU A 100 6.86 9.11 2.70
C GLU A 100 6.08 8.36 3.77
N TYR A 101 5.32 9.09 4.59
CA TYR A 101 4.54 8.52 5.70
C TYR A 101 3.62 7.37 5.25
N CYS A 102 2.85 7.53 4.17
CA CYS A 102 1.96 6.46 3.66
C CYS A 102 2.70 5.20 3.18
N GLN A 103 4.02 5.25 2.99
CA GLN A 103 4.84 4.12 2.58
C GLN A 103 5.45 3.36 3.76
N GLU A 104 5.28 3.88 4.99
CA GLU A 104 5.71 3.23 6.21
C GLU A 104 4.89 1.96 6.50
N PHE A 105 5.52 0.99 7.17
CA PHE A 105 4.91 -0.32 7.41
C PHE A 105 5.42 -1.04 8.65
N LYS A 106 4.64 -2.00 9.13
CA LYS A 106 5.08 -2.94 10.18
C LYS A 106 5.73 -4.16 9.57
N TYR A 107 6.78 -4.69 10.19
CA TYR A 107 7.23 -6.04 9.88
C TYR A 107 6.22 -7.05 10.43
N VAL A 108 5.90 -8.05 9.61
CA VAL A 108 4.92 -9.07 9.93
C VAL A 108 5.63 -10.41 10.04
N LYS A 109 5.55 -11.02 11.21
CA LYS A 109 6.02 -12.38 11.43
C LYS A 109 4.97 -13.36 10.91
N ILE A 110 5.34 -14.14 9.90
CA ILE A 110 4.43 -15.10 9.27
C ILE A 110 4.91 -16.54 9.44
N LYS A 111 3.98 -17.48 9.29
CA LYS A 111 4.28 -18.90 9.18
C LYS A 111 3.49 -19.54 8.04
N PHE A 112 4.18 -20.35 7.25
CA PHE A 112 3.60 -21.21 6.23
C PHE A 112 4.29 -22.58 6.27
N LYS A 113 3.50 -23.64 6.45
CA LYS A 113 4.04 -25.00 6.72
C LYS A 113 5.03 -24.94 7.89
N ASP A 114 6.26 -25.42 7.68
CA ASP A 114 7.33 -25.47 8.68
C ASP A 114 8.29 -24.27 8.60
N VAL A 115 7.97 -23.27 7.78
CA VAL A 115 8.80 -22.08 7.59
C VAL A 115 8.18 -20.88 8.32
N GLU A 116 9.02 -20.17 9.06
CA GLU A 116 8.68 -18.98 9.82
C GLU A 116 9.72 -17.89 9.53
N GLY A 117 9.28 -16.64 9.52
CA GLY A 117 10.16 -15.48 9.32
C GLY A 117 9.36 -14.19 9.22
N TYR A 118 10.02 -13.12 8.80
CA TYR A 118 9.45 -11.78 8.77
C TYR A 118 9.29 -11.29 7.33
N VAL A 119 8.24 -10.51 7.07
CA VAL A 119 7.95 -9.94 5.76
C VAL A 119 7.58 -8.47 5.92
N ASP A 120 7.89 -7.67 4.90
CA ASP A 120 7.33 -6.32 4.74
C ASP A 120 5.80 -6.36 4.81
N GLY A 121 5.21 -5.70 5.80
CA GLY A 121 3.77 -5.72 6.04
C GLY A 121 2.92 -5.19 4.89
N ARG A 122 3.50 -4.43 3.95
CA ARG A 122 2.79 -4.01 2.72
C ARG A 122 2.51 -5.18 1.79
N LYS A 123 3.11 -6.34 2.04
CA LYS A 123 2.89 -7.58 1.30
C LYS A 123 1.92 -8.52 2.01
N VAL A 124 1.40 -8.16 3.18
CA VAL A 124 0.52 -9.00 3.98
C VAL A 124 -0.78 -8.25 4.25
N TYR A 125 -1.90 -8.88 3.88
CA TYR A 125 -3.24 -8.33 4.04
C TYR A 125 -4.00 -9.20 5.04
N GLU A 126 -4.15 -8.71 6.27
CA GLU A 126 -4.84 -9.40 7.36
C GLU A 126 -6.30 -9.66 7.02
N LEU A 127 -6.80 -10.87 7.21
CA LEU A 127 -8.23 -11.15 7.14
C LEU A 127 -8.92 -10.52 8.36
N THR A 128 -9.83 -9.58 8.14
CA THR A 128 -10.56 -8.92 9.22
C THR A 128 -11.87 -9.65 9.55
N HIS A 129 -12.42 -9.36 10.73
CA HIS A 129 -13.72 -9.83 11.17
C HIS A 129 -14.54 -8.62 11.65
N ASP A 130 -14.65 -7.63 10.79
CA ASP A 130 -15.36 -6.36 11.01
C ASP A 130 -16.79 -6.41 10.42
N GLU A 131 -17.47 -5.26 10.44
CA GLU A 131 -18.86 -5.11 9.98
C GLU A 131 -19.06 -5.36 8.47
N GLN A 132 -18.01 -5.22 7.65
CA GLN A 132 -18.04 -5.55 6.23
C GLN A 132 -17.87 -7.05 5.97
N THR A 133 -17.47 -7.83 6.99
CA THR A 133 -17.44 -9.29 6.88
C THR A 133 -18.87 -9.82 6.82
N LYS A 134 -19.21 -10.48 5.71
CA LYS A 134 -20.55 -11.05 5.50
C LYS A 134 -20.48 -12.54 5.19
N VAL A 135 -21.47 -13.27 5.69
CA VAL A 135 -21.70 -14.69 5.40
C VAL A 135 -23.14 -14.82 4.92
N PHE A 136 -23.35 -15.58 3.84
CA PHE A 136 -24.66 -15.85 3.26
C PHE A 136 -24.81 -17.34 3.00
N ASP A 137 -25.97 -17.89 3.36
CA ASP A 137 -26.37 -19.25 2.99
C ASP A 137 -27.29 -19.18 1.77
N ILE A 138 -26.85 -19.76 0.65
CA ILE A 138 -27.56 -19.77 -0.64
C ILE A 138 -27.63 -21.20 -1.16
N ASP A 139 -28.83 -21.78 -1.26
CA ASP A 139 -29.06 -23.15 -1.74
C ASP A 139 -28.16 -24.20 -1.06
N ASP A 140 -28.15 -24.21 0.28
CA ASP A 140 -27.29 -25.06 1.12
C ASP A 140 -25.77 -24.87 0.89
N ASN A 141 -25.38 -23.76 0.28
CA ASN A 141 -23.98 -23.36 0.11
C ASN A 141 -23.68 -22.10 0.93
N GLU A 142 -22.65 -22.18 1.76
CA GLU A 142 -22.17 -21.04 2.54
C GLU A 142 -21.16 -20.25 1.71
N LEU A 143 -21.43 -18.95 1.57
CA LEU A 143 -20.55 -17.97 0.94
C LEU A 143 -20.04 -17.02 2.01
N SER A 144 -18.75 -16.72 2.03
CA SER A 144 -18.21 -15.68 2.91
C SER A 144 -17.33 -14.69 2.16
N PHE A 145 -17.44 -13.45 2.60
CA PHE A 145 -16.71 -12.30 2.10
C PHE A 145 -15.97 -11.70 3.28
N THR A 146 -14.65 -11.86 3.29
CA THR A 146 -13.79 -11.38 4.36
C THR A 146 -12.92 -10.25 3.82
N PRO A 147 -13.19 -8.99 4.18
CA PRO A 147 -12.30 -7.88 3.88
C PRO A 147 -10.92 -8.12 4.45
N THR A 148 -9.96 -7.31 3.99
CA THR A 148 -8.61 -7.38 4.50
C THR A 148 -8.08 -6.03 4.93
N LYS A 149 -7.16 -6.05 5.88
CA LYS A 149 -6.47 -4.87 6.40
C LYS A 149 -4.99 -4.90 6.04
N PHE A 150 -4.52 -3.74 5.58
CA PHE A 150 -3.13 -3.49 5.24
C PHE A 150 -2.27 -3.27 6.50
N TYR A 151 -1.07 -3.87 6.58
CA TYR A 151 -0.12 -3.63 7.67
C TYR A 151 0.87 -2.47 7.41
N GLY A 152 0.60 -1.66 6.38
CA GLY A 152 1.16 -0.31 6.25
C GLY A 152 0.31 0.73 6.97
N ILE A 153 0.59 2.00 6.71
CA ILE A 153 -0.30 3.09 7.14
C ILE A 153 -1.65 2.97 6.41
N GLY A 154 -2.71 2.73 7.20
CA GLY A 154 -4.08 2.61 6.75
C GLY A 154 -4.76 3.96 6.52
N VAL A 155 -6.07 3.96 6.27
CA VAL A 155 -6.90 5.19 6.14
C VAL A 155 -6.97 6.01 7.42
N ALA A 156 -6.78 5.36 8.56
CA ALA A 156 -6.71 5.96 9.88
C ALA A 156 -5.63 5.27 10.73
N ASP A 157 -5.05 6.02 11.66
CA ASP A 157 -4.15 5.53 12.70
C ASP A 157 -4.56 6.08 14.08
N ASP A 158 -3.71 5.91 15.09
CA ASP A 158 -3.99 6.36 16.46
C ASP A 158 -4.14 7.90 16.58
N ASN A 159 -3.74 8.67 15.55
CA ASN A 159 -3.84 10.12 15.48
C ASN A 159 -5.01 10.61 14.59
N GLY A 160 -5.79 9.69 14.02
CA GLY A 160 -6.96 10.00 13.19
C GLY A 160 -6.75 9.64 11.71
N LEU A 161 -7.37 10.41 10.82
CA LEU A 161 -7.31 10.16 9.38
C LEU A 161 -5.93 10.49 8.83
N THR A 162 -5.40 9.58 8.02
CA THR A 162 -4.01 9.68 7.51
C THR A 162 -3.94 10.29 6.12
N GLY A 163 -5.06 10.29 5.38
CA GLY A 163 -5.10 10.60 3.95
C GLY A 163 -4.49 9.50 3.05
N CYS A 164 -4.00 8.41 3.62
CA CYS A 164 -3.48 7.28 2.86
C CYS A 164 -4.65 6.41 2.36
N GLN A 165 -4.58 5.97 1.10
CA GLN A 165 -5.66 5.21 0.45
C GLN A 165 -5.17 3.84 -0.03
N PRO A 166 -4.84 2.90 0.88
CA PRO A 166 -4.42 1.57 0.49
C PRO A 166 -5.59 0.80 -0.14
N GLN A 167 -5.31 0.09 -1.23
CA GLN A 167 -6.26 -0.85 -1.84
C GLN A 167 -6.10 -2.21 -1.17
N SER A 168 -7.21 -2.80 -0.71
CA SER A 168 -7.22 -4.07 0.01
C SER A 168 -8.24 -5.02 -0.63
N PRO A 169 -7.87 -6.28 -0.90
CA PRO A 169 -8.78 -7.21 -1.54
C PRO A 169 -9.80 -7.76 -0.53
N VAL A 170 -10.81 -8.42 -1.06
CA VAL A 170 -11.69 -9.32 -0.29
C VAL A 170 -11.30 -10.78 -0.55
N VAL A 171 -11.19 -11.55 0.53
CA VAL A 171 -11.11 -13.02 0.46
C VAL A 171 -12.52 -13.56 0.34
N PHE A 172 -12.78 -14.26 -0.76
CA PHE A 172 -14.03 -14.99 -0.99
C PHE A 172 -13.84 -16.45 -0.59
N ALA A 173 -14.83 -17.02 0.07
CA ALA A 173 -14.91 -18.47 0.26
C ALA A 173 -16.28 -19.01 -0.19
N GLU A 174 -16.24 -20.18 -0.80
CA GLU A 174 -17.42 -20.94 -1.21
C GLU A 174 -17.27 -22.38 -0.71
N LYS A 175 -18.20 -22.81 0.14
CA LYS A 175 -18.09 -24.06 0.88
C LYS A 175 -18.16 -25.29 -0.02
N ASN A 176 -19.12 -25.35 -0.94
CA ASN A 176 -19.33 -26.52 -1.79
C ASN A 176 -18.19 -26.71 -2.80
N ALA A 177 -17.64 -25.63 -3.35
CA ALA A 177 -16.44 -25.69 -4.18
C ALA A 177 -15.13 -25.86 -3.38
N GLN A 178 -15.18 -25.88 -2.04
CA GLN A 178 -14.00 -25.88 -1.16
C GLN A 178 -13.00 -24.76 -1.52
N TYR A 179 -13.53 -23.62 -1.96
CA TYR A 179 -12.73 -22.48 -2.39
C TYR A 179 -12.53 -21.50 -1.25
N LYS A 180 -11.30 -20.99 -1.11
CA LYS A 180 -11.01 -19.84 -0.27
C LYS A 180 -9.81 -19.09 -0.84
N GLY A 181 -10.01 -17.87 -1.31
CA GLY A 181 -8.95 -17.09 -1.94
C GLY A 181 -9.44 -15.74 -2.45
N LEU A 182 -8.56 -15.03 -3.15
CA LEU A 182 -8.89 -13.75 -3.76
C LEU A 182 -9.67 -13.95 -5.05
N VAL A 183 -10.48 -12.96 -5.41
CA VAL A 183 -11.23 -12.97 -6.67
C VAL A 183 -10.73 -11.82 -7.53
N LYS A 184 -10.39 -12.12 -8.79
CA LYS A 184 -9.91 -11.09 -9.73
C LYS A 184 -11.07 -10.29 -10.28
N MET A 185 -10.89 -8.97 -10.36
CA MET A 185 -11.86 -8.06 -10.95
C MET A 185 -11.72 -8.06 -12.48
N VAL A 186 -12.81 -8.35 -13.19
CA VAL A 186 -12.90 -8.25 -14.65
C VAL A 186 -12.97 -6.78 -15.03
N LYS A 187 -12.03 -6.32 -15.87
CA LYS A 187 -12.04 -4.94 -16.39
C LYS A 187 -13.22 -4.75 -17.33
N ASN A 188 -14.00 -3.70 -17.08
CA ASN A 188 -15.08 -3.25 -17.95
C ASN A 188 -15.29 -1.73 -17.74
N LYS A 189 -16.33 -1.17 -18.36
CA LYS A 189 -16.62 0.28 -18.29
C LYS A 189 -16.87 0.85 -16.89
N TYR A 190 -17.04 0.01 -15.86
CA TYR A 190 -17.27 0.43 -14.48
C TYR A 190 -16.01 0.36 -13.60
N VAL A 191 -14.92 -0.23 -14.10
CA VAL A 191 -13.66 -0.41 -13.36
C VAL A 191 -12.62 0.54 -13.95
N TYR A 192 -12.25 1.57 -13.21
CA TYR A 192 -11.39 2.66 -13.69
C TYR A 192 -9.94 2.58 -13.19
N ASP A 193 -9.71 2.00 -12.02
CA ASP A 193 -8.35 1.77 -11.49
C ASP A 193 -7.73 0.50 -12.11
N ASP A 194 -6.42 0.30 -11.91
CA ASP A 194 -5.68 -0.88 -12.36
C ASP A 194 -5.58 -1.98 -11.30
N TYR A 195 -6.27 -1.84 -10.16
CA TYR A 195 -6.22 -2.84 -9.12
C TYR A 195 -6.87 -4.15 -9.61
N PRO A 196 -6.20 -5.31 -9.43
CA PRO A 196 -6.62 -6.52 -10.11
C PRO A 196 -7.63 -7.36 -9.32
N TYR A 197 -7.93 -7.02 -8.06
CA TYR A 197 -8.78 -7.81 -7.18
C TYR A 197 -10.12 -7.12 -6.89
N PHE A 198 -11.12 -7.93 -6.56
CA PHE A 198 -12.35 -7.43 -5.96
C PHE A 198 -12.05 -6.83 -4.58
N GLU A 199 -12.52 -5.60 -4.38
CA GLU A 199 -12.39 -4.83 -3.16
C GLU A 199 -13.76 -4.31 -2.70
N LEU A 200 -13.90 -4.10 -1.39
CA LEU A 200 -14.95 -3.30 -0.78
C LEU A 200 -14.27 -2.05 -0.23
N LYS A 201 -14.77 -0.86 -0.57
CA LYS A 201 -14.22 0.39 -0.04
C LYS A 201 -14.56 0.55 1.43
N ALA A 202 -13.57 1.00 2.19
CA ALA A 202 -13.70 1.44 3.57
C ALA A 202 -12.66 2.54 3.79
N ASP A 203 -12.90 3.68 3.14
CA ASP A 203 -12.07 4.87 3.22
C ASP A 203 -12.88 6.08 3.71
N ASP A 204 -12.19 7.18 3.96
CA ASP A 204 -12.77 8.42 4.53
C ASP A 204 -13.96 8.99 3.72
N GLY A 205 -14.04 8.66 2.43
CA GLY A 205 -15.11 9.13 1.56
C GLY A 205 -16.12 8.05 1.15
N ASN A 206 -15.81 6.76 1.34
CA ASN A 206 -16.57 5.66 0.76
C ASN A 206 -16.61 4.45 1.68
N TYR A 207 -17.81 3.92 1.88
CA TYR A 207 -18.01 2.66 2.58
C TYR A 207 -18.94 1.75 1.79
N ASP A 208 -18.44 0.57 1.41
CA ASP A 208 -19.22 -0.46 0.73
C ASP A 208 -19.81 -1.47 1.72
N GLU A 209 -21.05 -1.86 1.51
CA GLU A 209 -21.70 -2.96 2.21
C GLU A 209 -22.32 -3.93 1.20
N ILE A 210 -22.02 -5.22 1.34
CA ILE A 210 -22.77 -6.26 0.63
C ILE A 210 -24.11 -6.42 1.35
N VAL A 211 -25.20 -5.94 0.73
CA VAL A 211 -26.54 -5.93 1.33
C VAL A 211 -27.32 -7.21 1.02
N SER A 212 -27.06 -7.84 -0.13
CA SER A 212 -27.69 -9.10 -0.49
C SER A 212 -26.86 -9.91 -1.48
N VAL A 213 -27.09 -11.22 -1.51
CA VAL A 213 -26.54 -12.14 -2.51
C VAL A 213 -27.67 -13.01 -3.03
N LYS A 214 -27.74 -13.17 -4.36
CA LYS A 214 -28.69 -14.07 -5.02
C LYS A 214 -27.94 -14.95 -6.01
N LYS A 215 -28.36 -16.21 -6.13
CA LYS A 215 -27.90 -17.07 -7.20
C LYS A 215 -28.71 -16.80 -8.46
N GLN A 216 -28.04 -16.60 -9.59
CA GLN A 216 -28.63 -16.49 -10.92
C GLN A 216 -27.80 -17.35 -11.85
N ASP A 217 -28.37 -18.47 -12.30
CA ASP A 217 -27.66 -19.52 -13.01
C ASP A 217 -26.41 -19.97 -12.22
N ASP A 218 -25.24 -19.95 -12.87
CA ASP A 218 -23.94 -20.30 -12.26
C ASP A 218 -23.22 -19.10 -11.63
N LYS A 219 -23.93 -18.00 -11.34
CA LYS A 219 -23.37 -16.76 -10.77
C LYS A 219 -23.96 -16.44 -9.41
N TYR A 220 -23.13 -15.92 -8.52
CA TYR A 220 -23.57 -15.23 -7.32
C TYR A 220 -23.61 -13.73 -7.62
N VAL A 221 -24.80 -13.14 -7.63
CA VAL A 221 -25.00 -11.71 -7.86
C VAL A 221 -25.15 -11.01 -6.52
N LEU A 222 -24.14 -10.19 -6.20
CA LEU A 222 -24.05 -9.37 -5.02
C LEU A 222 -24.71 -8.02 -5.32
N GLU A 223 -25.56 -7.56 -4.42
CA GLU A 223 -25.95 -6.16 -4.35
C GLU A 223 -25.07 -5.48 -3.32
N ILE A 224 -24.35 -4.44 -3.76
CA ILE A 224 -23.42 -3.68 -2.93
C ILE A 224 -23.93 -2.24 -2.87
N LYS A 225 -24.15 -1.75 -1.65
CA LYS A 225 -24.45 -0.36 -1.37
C LYS A 225 -23.16 0.35 -1.01
N ARG A 226 -22.89 1.48 -1.65
CA ARG A 226 -21.82 2.40 -1.28
C ARG A 226 -22.42 3.66 -0.69
N ASP A 227 -22.04 3.99 0.52
CA ASP A 227 -22.30 5.29 1.12
C ASP A 227 -21.09 6.20 0.87
N PHE A 228 -21.34 7.45 0.48
CA PHE A 228 -20.33 8.50 0.32
C PHE A 228 -20.92 9.86 0.70
N GLN A 229 -20.06 10.87 0.93
CA GLN A 229 -20.45 12.15 1.54
C GLN A 229 -21.68 12.84 0.90
N GLU A 230 -21.86 12.71 -0.42
CA GLU A 230 -22.94 13.36 -1.18
C GLU A 230 -24.09 12.41 -1.59
N GLY A 231 -24.04 11.13 -1.22
CA GLY A 231 -25.06 10.20 -1.68
C GLY A 231 -24.75 8.73 -1.53
N ILE A 232 -25.50 7.95 -2.31
CA ILE A 232 -25.48 6.49 -2.28
C ILE A 232 -25.30 5.99 -3.70
N ALA A 233 -24.45 4.98 -3.87
CA ALA A 233 -24.39 4.19 -5.09
C ALA A 233 -24.80 2.75 -4.81
N THR A 234 -25.43 2.13 -5.80
CA THR A 234 -25.75 0.70 -5.79
C THR A 234 -25.04 0.05 -6.97
N ARG A 235 -24.35 -1.05 -6.68
CA ARG A 235 -23.64 -1.86 -7.66
C ARG A 235 -24.18 -3.29 -7.62
N LEU A 236 -24.33 -3.88 -8.81
CA LEU A 236 -24.50 -5.32 -8.93
C LEU A 236 -23.17 -5.91 -9.38
N VAL A 237 -22.63 -6.84 -8.59
CA VAL A 237 -21.38 -7.53 -8.88
C VAL A 237 -21.67 -9.02 -9.01
N ALA A 238 -21.30 -9.64 -10.13
CA ALA A 238 -21.39 -11.08 -10.29
C ALA A 238 -20.07 -11.74 -9.94
N ILE A 239 -20.10 -12.78 -9.10
CA ILE A 239 -18.99 -13.70 -8.87
C ILE A 239 -19.30 -15.03 -9.53
N TYR A 240 -18.39 -15.49 -10.39
CA TYR A 240 -18.57 -16.71 -11.17
C TYR A 240 -17.22 -17.32 -11.57
N LYS A 241 -17.22 -18.58 -12.01
CA LYS A 241 -16.05 -19.20 -12.61
C LYS A 241 -15.95 -18.81 -14.08
N ASN A 242 -14.81 -18.26 -14.49
CA ASN A 242 -14.54 -18.00 -15.90
C ASN A 242 -14.30 -19.31 -16.69
N SER A 243 -13.98 -19.20 -17.99
CA SER A 243 -13.71 -20.36 -18.86
C SER A 243 -12.57 -21.26 -18.39
N ASN A 244 -11.68 -20.76 -17.51
CA ASN A 244 -10.58 -21.53 -16.93
C ASN A 244 -10.94 -22.14 -15.57
N GLY A 245 -12.20 -22.03 -15.13
CA GLY A 245 -12.66 -22.54 -13.84
C GLY A 245 -12.25 -21.68 -12.64
N VAL A 246 -11.70 -20.49 -12.86
CA VAL A 246 -11.20 -19.58 -11.81
C VAL A 246 -12.30 -18.58 -11.44
N PHE A 247 -12.50 -18.34 -10.14
CA PHE A 247 -13.42 -17.31 -9.67
C PHE A 247 -12.96 -15.92 -10.08
N VAL A 248 -13.90 -15.17 -10.66
CA VAL A 248 -13.75 -13.75 -11.03
C VAL A 248 -14.97 -12.97 -10.54
N ALA A 249 -14.80 -11.66 -10.38
CA ALA A 249 -15.84 -10.71 -10.03
C ALA A 249 -16.02 -9.73 -11.17
N GLU A 250 -17.25 -9.37 -11.51
CA GLU A 250 -17.55 -8.43 -12.59
C GLU A 250 -18.67 -7.48 -12.16
N ILE A 251 -18.44 -6.17 -12.31
CA ILE A 251 -19.49 -5.17 -12.09
C ILE A 251 -20.46 -5.21 -13.27
N ILE A 252 -21.68 -5.67 -13.04
CA ILE A 252 -22.74 -5.78 -14.06
C ILE A 252 -23.39 -4.42 -14.27
N THR A 253 -23.72 -3.73 -13.19
CA THR A 253 -24.28 -2.38 -13.22
C THR A 253 -23.77 -1.57 -12.04
N SER A 254 -23.70 -0.26 -12.24
CA SER A 254 -23.44 0.72 -11.19
C SER A 254 -24.35 1.91 -11.42
N SER A 255 -25.02 2.36 -10.37
CA SER A 255 -25.86 3.55 -10.38
C SER A 255 -25.56 4.37 -9.13
N ALA A 256 -25.57 5.70 -9.26
CA ALA A 256 -25.33 6.62 -8.15
C ALA A 256 -26.48 7.62 -8.08
N ARG A 257 -26.89 7.97 -6.86
CA ARG A 257 -27.90 8.97 -6.58
C ARG A 257 -27.36 9.90 -5.50
N ARG A 258 -27.50 11.21 -5.74
CA ARG A 258 -27.26 12.20 -4.68
C ARG A 258 -28.41 12.15 -3.68
N THR A 259 -28.07 12.15 -2.40
CA THR A 259 -29.04 12.42 -1.34
C THR A 259 -29.02 13.93 -1.13
N SER A 260 -29.90 14.66 -1.82
CA SER A 260 -30.08 16.09 -1.57
C SER A 260 -30.56 16.29 -0.13
N ASN A 261 -29.91 17.19 0.60
CA ASN A 261 -30.47 17.79 1.82
C ASN A 261 -31.72 18.60 1.50
#